data_AF-A0AA97G5U7-F1
#
_entry.id   AF-A0AA97G5U7-F1
#
_cell.length_a   1.000
_cell.length_b   1.000
_cell.length_c   1.000
_cell.angle_alpha   90.00
_cell.angle_beta   90.00
_cell.angle_gamma   90.00
#
_symmetry.space_group_name_H-M   'P 1'
#
loop_
_entity.id
_entity.type
_entity.pdbx_description
1 polymer ?
#
loop_
_entity_poly.entity_id
_entity_poly.type
_entity_poly.pdbx_seq_one_letter_code
_entity_poly.pdbx_strand_id
1 'polypeptide(L)'
;MKLSDIAAQYGDRFLEKYSQCLLPGHIKALQAIQHCRTSAAGMTLLECNSCGTRDQKLMSCGHRHCKRCQNTDTSEWLQRQRQKLLPVEYFMVTFTLPAQLRNLAWQHQRQVYDLLFRTAADTLKEFGSNSKKLDAGLGMTGVLHTHSRRLDYHPHIHFVVPGGGINTRRKEWRKLTGNYLFNGKNLAMVFRAKLLRALDEQGLLSPSLKTRLPKEWIVNCKRVGKGLPALEYLSRYLYRGVISDNNILASKRGKVTFSYLNSETGKKEKRTLPGEDFLWLVLKHVLPRRLRRSRDYGFLHSNAKKQLSLVQLVLNVMVKAVEPVIRPKFTCRHCGESMKPPFTTPIRNTWTRKKCLKFE
;
A
#
# COMPACT_ATOMS: atom_id res chain seq x y z
N MET A 1 -18.69 9.99 9.84
CA MET A 1 -17.78 10.05 11.00
C MET A 1 -16.36 9.98 10.51
N LYS A 2 -15.42 10.82 11.00
CA LYS A 2 -14.04 10.79 10.51
C LYS A 2 -13.14 10.04 11.50
N LEU A 3 -12.13 9.35 10.97
CA LEU A 3 -11.09 8.72 11.80
C LEU A 3 -10.36 9.73 12.68
N SER A 4 -10.21 10.99 12.24
CA SER A 4 -9.64 12.06 13.06
C SER A 4 -10.46 12.32 14.33
N ASP A 5 -11.79 12.23 14.23
CA ASP A 5 -12.69 12.51 15.34
C ASP A 5 -12.59 11.38 16.38
N ILE A 6 -12.51 10.14 15.91
CA ILE A 6 -12.25 8.96 16.77
C ILE A 6 -10.87 9.05 17.43
N ALA A 7 -9.85 9.45 16.67
CA ALA A 7 -8.50 9.62 17.20
C ALA A 7 -8.42 10.73 18.25
N ALA A 8 -9.15 11.83 18.07
CA ALA A 8 -9.26 12.88 19.08
C ALA A 8 -10.01 12.39 20.32
N GLN A 9 -11.11 11.67 20.14
CA GLN A 9 -11.97 11.22 21.24
C GLN A 9 -11.34 10.12 22.12
N TYR A 10 -10.60 9.19 21.53
CA TYR A 10 -10.09 7.99 22.24
C TYR A 10 -8.56 7.90 22.27
N GLY A 11 -7.86 8.94 21.82
CA GLY A 11 -6.40 8.96 21.70
C GLY A 11 -5.69 8.70 23.03
N ASP A 12 -6.11 9.37 24.10
CA ASP A 12 -5.44 9.26 25.41
C ASP A 12 -5.64 7.87 26.02
N ARG A 13 -6.88 7.35 26.00
CA ARG A 13 -7.19 5.97 26.42
C ARG A 13 -6.39 4.93 25.63
N PHE A 14 -6.18 5.19 24.33
CA PHE A 14 -5.34 4.33 23.49
C PHE A 14 -3.86 4.37 23.90
N LEU A 15 -3.32 5.57 24.17
CA LEU A 15 -1.94 5.73 24.63
C LEU A 15 -1.71 5.06 25.99
N GLU A 16 -2.67 5.19 26.90
CA GLU A 16 -2.65 4.56 28.23
C GLU A 16 -2.69 3.03 28.12
N LYS A 17 -3.75 2.48 27.50
CA LYS A 17 -3.99 1.03 27.43
C LYS A 17 -2.90 0.27 26.70
N TYR A 18 -2.34 0.84 25.63
CA TYR A 18 -1.37 0.15 24.77
C TYR A 18 0.07 0.60 24.98
N SER A 19 0.34 1.48 25.96
CA SER A 19 1.66 2.06 26.26
C SER A 19 2.84 1.10 26.10
N GLN A 20 2.74 -0.12 26.63
CA GLN A 20 3.81 -1.13 26.61
C GLN A 20 4.11 -1.75 25.24
N CYS A 21 3.21 -1.62 24.26
CA CYS A 21 3.37 -2.20 22.92
C CYS A 21 3.37 -1.16 21.78
N LEU A 22 3.32 0.13 22.13
CA LEU A 22 3.35 1.21 21.14
C LEU A 22 4.76 1.43 20.61
N LEU A 23 4.89 1.37 19.28
CA LEU A 23 6.08 1.82 18.58
C LEU A 23 6.02 3.34 18.39
N PRO A 24 7.17 4.04 18.31
CA PRO A 24 7.21 5.47 18.00
C PRO A 24 6.47 5.85 16.70
N GLY A 25 6.37 4.91 15.76
CA GLY A 25 5.58 5.07 14.54
C GLY A 25 4.07 5.19 14.80
N HIS A 26 3.52 4.45 15.76
CA HIS A 26 2.10 4.51 16.12
C HIS A 26 1.74 5.88 16.70
N ILE A 27 2.55 6.37 17.64
CA ILE A 27 2.35 7.67 18.30
C ILE A 27 2.38 8.80 17.26
N LYS A 28 3.41 8.81 16.41
CA LYS A 28 3.53 9.81 15.32
C LYS A 28 2.36 9.75 14.34
N ALA A 29 1.88 8.55 14.02
CA ALA A 29 0.73 8.38 13.14
C ALA A 29 -0.56 8.90 13.79
N LEU A 30 -0.80 8.59 15.07
CA LEU A 30 -1.94 9.08 15.83
C LEU A 30 -1.96 10.61 15.88
N GLN A 31 -0.86 11.22 16.33
CA GLN A 31 -0.71 12.69 16.39
C GLN A 31 -0.93 13.34 15.03
N ALA A 32 -0.34 12.78 13.97
CA ALA A 32 -0.53 13.31 12.62
C ALA A 32 -2.00 13.24 12.17
N ILE A 33 -2.72 12.16 12.51
CA ILE A 33 -4.14 12.01 12.20
C ILE A 33 -4.99 13.03 12.99
N GLN A 34 -4.71 13.21 14.28
CA GLN A 34 -5.39 14.18 15.15
C GLN A 34 -5.15 15.62 14.67
N HIS A 35 -3.91 16.00 14.37
CA HIS A 35 -3.56 17.37 13.99
C HIS A 35 -3.92 17.73 12.55
N CYS A 36 -4.18 16.76 11.68
CA CYS A 36 -4.39 17.01 10.26
C CYS A 36 -5.57 17.96 10.00
N ARG A 37 -5.31 19.09 9.32
CA ARG A 37 -6.29 20.14 9.03
C ARG A 37 -6.88 20.74 10.32
N THR A 38 -6.04 20.92 11.33
CA THR A 38 -6.30 21.71 12.54
C THR A 38 -5.26 22.84 12.63
N SER A 39 -5.44 23.80 13.54
CA SER A 39 -4.45 24.84 13.81
C SER A 39 -3.07 24.27 14.17
N ALA A 40 -3.02 23.10 14.82
CA ALA A 40 -1.77 22.42 15.17
C ALA A 40 -0.93 21.98 13.96
N ALA A 41 -1.54 21.79 12.78
CA ALA A 41 -0.80 21.53 11.54
C ALA A 41 -0.31 22.81 10.84
N GLY A 42 -0.68 23.98 11.35
CA GLY A 42 -0.45 25.28 10.73
C GLY A 42 -1.48 25.64 9.66
N MET A 43 -1.37 26.87 9.14
CA MET A 43 -2.27 27.43 8.14
C MET A 43 -1.49 28.06 6.98
N THR A 44 -2.11 28.10 5.81
CA THR A 44 -1.66 28.90 4.67
C THR A 44 -2.66 30.03 4.46
N LEU A 45 -2.15 31.25 4.32
CA LEU A 45 -2.92 32.36 3.81
C LEU A 45 -3.07 32.18 2.30
N LEU A 46 -4.24 32.53 1.78
CA LEU A 46 -4.56 32.57 0.37
C LEU A 46 -5.14 33.93 0.04
N GLU A 47 -4.86 34.42 -1.15
CA GLU A 47 -5.40 35.65 -1.70
C GLU A 47 -6.00 35.35 -3.07
N CYS A 48 -7.17 35.93 -3.34
CA CYS A 48 -7.83 35.84 -4.63
C CYS A 48 -7.19 36.84 -5.59
N ASN A 49 -6.71 36.35 -6.73
CA ASN A 49 -6.06 37.19 -7.74
C ASN A 49 -7.01 38.22 -8.38
N SER A 50 -8.32 37.99 -8.33
CA SER A 50 -9.30 38.84 -9.04
C SER A 50 -9.94 39.90 -8.15
N CYS A 51 -10.18 39.61 -6.87
CA CYS A 51 -10.89 40.53 -5.96
C CYS A 51 -10.12 40.84 -4.66
N GLY A 52 -8.89 40.35 -4.51
CA GLY A 52 -8.06 40.58 -3.32
C GLY A 52 -8.55 39.91 -2.02
N THR A 53 -9.70 39.21 -2.05
CA THR A 53 -10.23 38.51 -0.87
C THR A 53 -9.20 37.53 -0.32
N ARG A 54 -8.96 37.60 0.98
CA ARG A 54 -8.06 36.68 1.70
C ARG A 54 -8.83 35.57 2.38
N ASP A 55 -8.26 34.37 2.39
CA ASP A 55 -8.79 33.20 3.10
C ASP A 55 -7.65 32.44 3.77
N GLN A 56 -7.96 31.69 4.82
CA GLN A 56 -7.00 30.86 5.53
C GLN A 56 -7.39 29.39 5.39
N LYS A 57 -6.42 28.56 5.00
CA LYS A 57 -6.62 27.10 4.91
C LYS A 57 -5.70 26.37 5.86
N LEU A 58 -6.29 25.49 6.66
CA LEU A 58 -5.55 24.58 7.55
C LEU A 58 -4.76 23.56 6.71
N MET A 59 -3.49 23.38 7.08
CA MET A 59 -2.56 22.52 6.36
C MET A 59 -2.82 21.03 6.64
N SER A 60 -2.46 20.18 5.68
CA SER A 60 -2.49 18.73 5.83
C SER A 60 -1.21 18.26 6.54
N CYS A 61 -1.30 17.18 7.34
CA CYS A 61 -0.12 16.66 8.06
C CYS A 61 0.91 15.95 7.15
N GLY A 62 0.54 15.59 5.91
CA GLY A 62 1.40 14.87 4.97
C GLY A 62 1.76 13.44 5.37
N HIS A 63 1.24 12.92 6.48
CA HIS A 63 1.63 11.61 6.98
C HIS A 63 1.03 10.49 6.12
N ARG A 64 1.85 9.48 5.77
CA ARG A 64 1.46 8.38 4.87
C ARG A 64 0.30 7.49 5.34
N HIS A 65 -0.03 7.54 6.63
CA HIS A 65 -1.17 6.84 7.22
C HIS A 65 -2.39 7.74 7.43
N CYS A 66 -2.26 9.04 7.17
CA CYS A 66 -3.37 9.97 7.21
C CYS A 66 -4.09 9.99 5.86
N LYS A 67 -5.22 9.29 5.78
CA LYS A 67 -6.01 9.18 4.55
C LYS A 67 -6.45 10.51 3.93
N ARG A 68 -6.59 11.56 4.74
CA ARG A 68 -6.94 12.92 4.25
C ARG A 68 -5.84 13.53 3.38
N CYS A 69 -4.59 13.08 3.53
CA CYS A 69 -3.43 13.66 2.85
C CYS A 69 -3.02 12.91 1.58
N GLN A 70 -3.42 11.65 1.46
CA GLN A 70 -2.74 10.68 0.61
C GLN A 70 -3.39 10.43 -0.76
N ASN A 71 -4.42 11.21 -1.09
CA ASN A 71 -5.15 11.07 -2.35
C ASN A 71 -4.24 11.35 -3.56
N THR A 72 -3.42 12.40 -3.51
CA THR A 72 -2.51 12.76 -4.61
C THR A 72 -1.44 11.68 -4.85
N ASP A 73 -0.78 11.22 -3.79
CA ASP A 73 0.22 10.15 -3.88
C ASP A 73 -0.37 8.85 -4.48
N THR A 74 -1.64 8.57 -4.17
CA THR A 74 -2.36 7.43 -4.77
C THR A 74 -2.53 7.60 -6.27
N SER A 75 -3.00 8.77 -6.71
CA SER A 75 -3.22 9.08 -8.12
C SER A 75 -1.91 9.05 -8.92
N GLU A 76 -0.86 9.68 -8.39
CA GLU A 76 0.47 9.71 -9.02
C GLU A 76 1.08 8.30 -9.11
N TRP A 77 0.91 7.46 -8.07
CA TRP A 77 1.33 6.06 -8.15
C TRP A 77 0.54 5.29 -9.21
N LEU A 78 -0.79 5.39 -9.22
CA LEU A 78 -1.63 4.68 -10.19
C LEU A 78 -1.30 5.09 -11.63
N GLN A 79 -1.08 6.39 -11.87
CA GLN A 79 -0.69 6.90 -13.17
C GLN A 79 0.65 6.32 -13.64
N ARG A 80 1.65 6.26 -12.75
CA ARG A 80 2.93 5.60 -13.06
C ARG A 80 2.76 4.13 -13.41
N GLN A 81 1.84 3.41 -12.77
CA GLN A 81 1.57 2.02 -13.12
C GLN A 81 0.78 1.89 -14.44
N ARG A 82 -0.15 2.81 -14.74
CA ARG A 82 -0.84 2.87 -16.04
C ARG A 82 0.13 2.97 -17.21
N GLN A 83 1.19 3.76 -17.06
CA GLN A 83 2.24 3.92 -18.08
C GLN A 83 3.06 2.65 -18.34
N LYS A 84 3.01 1.68 -17.43
CA LYS A 84 3.70 0.40 -17.56
C LYS A 84 2.81 -0.72 -18.07
N LEU A 85 1.52 -0.45 -18.27
CA LEU A 85 0.58 -1.46 -18.74
C LEU A 85 0.96 -1.92 -20.15
N LEU A 86 0.65 -3.19 -20.39
CA LEU A 86 0.90 -3.90 -21.63
C LEU A 86 -0.43 -4.49 -22.11
N PRO A 87 -0.65 -4.65 -23.42
CA PRO A 87 -1.90 -5.15 -24.01
C PRO A 87 -2.02 -6.68 -23.86
N VAL A 88 -1.84 -7.17 -22.64
CA VAL A 88 -1.84 -8.60 -22.29
C VAL A 88 -2.80 -8.86 -21.14
N GLU A 89 -3.08 -10.14 -20.88
CA GLU A 89 -3.76 -10.55 -19.67
C GLU A 89 -2.84 -10.38 -18.46
N TYR A 90 -3.40 -10.15 -17.29
CA TYR A 90 -2.69 -9.97 -16.03
C TYR A 90 -3.18 -10.96 -14.99
N PHE A 91 -2.30 -11.24 -14.05
CA PHE A 91 -2.53 -12.15 -12.96
C PHE A 91 -2.21 -11.46 -11.64
N MET A 92 -3.06 -11.68 -10.63
CA MET A 92 -2.80 -11.30 -9.26
C MET A 92 -2.36 -12.54 -8.48
N VAL A 93 -1.10 -12.52 -8.03
CA VAL A 93 -0.52 -13.59 -7.21
C VAL A 93 -0.38 -13.10 -5.78
N THR A 94 -1.03 -13.78 -4.83
CA THR A 94 -1.08 -13.38 -3.43
C THR A 94 -0.31 -14.37 -2.57
N PHE A 95 0.76 -13.91 -1.93
CA PHE A 95 1.56 -14.69 -0.97
C PHE A 95 1.16 -14.29 0.44
N THR A 96 0.66 -15.24 1.23
CA THR A 96 0.15 -14.98 2.58
C THR A 96 1.07 -15.58 3.63
N LEU A 97 1.41 -14.78 4.64
CA LEU A 97 2.17 -15.25 5.80
C LEU A 97 1.25 -16.08 6.74
N PRO A 98 1.63 -17.30 7.12
CA PRO A 98 0.84 -18.13 8.04
C PRO A 98 0.71 -17.49 9.42
N ALA A 99 -0.36 -17.83 10.15
CA ALA A 99 -0.69 -17.23 11.43
C ALA A 99 0.45 -17.29 12.45
N GLN A 100 1.17 -18.40 12.47
CA GLN A 100 2.26 -18.70 13.39
C GLN A 100 3.46 -17.76 13.21
N LEU A 101 3.68 -17.24 12.00
CA LEU A 101 4.75 -16.28 11.71
C LEU A 101 4.34 -14.82 11.95
N ARG A 102 3.08 -14.54 12.28
CA ARG A 102 2.61 -13.16 12.47
C ARG A 102 3.24 -12.49 13.68
N ASN A 103 3.44 -13.19 14.79
CA ASN A 103 4.12 -12.60 15.94
C ASN A 103 5.58 -12.24 15.62
N LEU A 104 6.28 -13.14 14.92
CA LEU A 104 7.63 -12.87 14.43
C LEU A 104 7.65 -11.65 13.50
N ALA A 105 6.71 -11.57 12.55
CA ALA A 105 6.56 -10.43 11.67
C ALA A 105 6.26 -9.13 12.43
N TRP A 106 5.50 -9.21 13.53
CA TRP A 106 5.21 -8.06 14.36
C TRP A 106 6.46 -7.55 15.09
N GLN A 107 7.29 -8.44 15.63
CA GLN A 107 8.52 -8.10 16.35
C GLN A 107 9.63 -7.64 15.40
N HIS A 108 9.73 -8.23 14.20
CA HIS A 108 10.80 -8.01 13.23
C HIS A 108 10.29 -7.41 11.90
N GLN A 109 9.38 -6.44 11.97
CA GLN A 109 8.61 -5.92 10.82
C GLN A 109 9.47 -5.64 9.58
N ARG A 110 10.59 -4.91 9.73
CA ARG A 110 11.42 -4.54 8.58
C ARG A 110 12.03 -5.78 7.92
N GLN A 111 12.66 -6.64 8.71
CA GLN A 111 13.37 -7.83 8.23
C GLN A 111 12.38 -8.79 7.57
N VAL A 112 11.30 -9.14 8.27
CA VAL A 112 10.31 -10.12 7.78
C VAL A 112 9.58 -9.61 6.54
N TYR A 113 9.16 -8.34 6.48
CA TYR A 113 8.51 -7.82 5.28
C TYR A 113 9.46 -7.73 4.08
N ASP A 114 10.75 -7.44 4.32
CA ASP A 114 11.74 -7.43 3.24
C ASP A 114 11.99 -8.84 2.69
N LEU A 115 12.15 -9.82 3.57
CA LEU A 115 12.26 -11.24 3.21
C LEU A 115 11.01 -11.73 2.49
N LEU A 116 9.82 -11.35 2.95
CA LEU A 116 8.55 -11.68 2.32
C LEU A 116 8.49 -11.16 0.89
N PHE A 117 8.88 -9.90 0.65
CA PHE A 117 8.96 -9.32 -0.69
C PHE A 117 9.96 -10.07 -1.58
N ARG A 118 11.17 -10.28 -1.07
CA ARG A 118 12.28 -10.89 -1.81
C ARG A 118 11.95 -12.31 -2.23
N THR A 119 11.61 -13.16 -1.26
CA THR A 119 11.36 -14.59 -1.49
C THR A 119 10.12 -14.83 -2.35
N ALA A 120 9.07 -14.01 -2.22
CA ALA A 120 7.90 -14.09 -3.10
C ALA A 120 8.23 -13.69 -4.55
N ALA A 121 8.95 -12.57 -4.74
CA ALA A 121 9.37 -12.13 -6.07
C ALA A 121 10.33 -13.13 -6.73
N ASP A 122 11.28 -13.67 -5.98
CA ASP A 122 12.24 -14.65 -6.49
C ASP A 122 11.59 -15.99 -6.78
N THR A 123 10.55 -16.38 -6.04
CA THR A 123 9.71 -17.55 -6.40
C THR A 123 9.05 -17.32 -7.76
N LEU A 124 8.42 -16.17 -7.99
CA LEU A 124 7.79 -15.87 -9.27
C LEU A 124 8.78 -15.84 -10.43
N LYS A 125 9.94 -15.18 -10.25
CA LYS A 125 10.98 -15.12 -11.29
C LYS A 125 11.47 -16.52 -11.68
N GLU A 126 11.76 -17.37 -10.70
CA GLU A 126 12.21 -18.74 -10.93
C GLU A 126 11.17 -19.55 -11.71
N PHE A 127 9.88 -19.43 -11.34
CA PHE A 127 8.81 -20.10 -12.08
C PHE A 127 8.68 -19.57 -13.52
N GLY A 128 8.88 -18.27 -13.73
CA GLY A 128 8.90 -17.68 -15.07
C GLY A 128 10.01 -18.24 -15.95
N SER A 129 11.22 -18.31 -15.42
CA SER A 129 12.40 -18.79 -16.14
C SER A 129 12.42 -20.31 -16.33
N ASN A 130 11.87 -21.10 -15.40
CA ASN A 130 11.91 -22.56 -15.47
C ASN A 130 10.65 -23.20 -16.09
N SER A 131 9.61 -22.41 -16.36
CA SER A 131 8.39 -22.92 -16.98
C SER A 131 8.63 -23.25 -18.46
N LYS A 132 8.46 -24.51 -18.86
CA LYS A 132 8.50 -24.91 -20.29
C LYS A 132 7.52 -24.12 -21.17
N LYS A 133 6.40 -23.64 -20.60
CA LYS A 133 5.40 -22.85 -21.34
C LYS A 133 5.81 -21.40 -21.53
N LEU A 134 6.59 -20.84 -20.61
CA LEU A 134 6.93 -19.41 -20.61
C LEU A 134 8.41 -19.16 -20.94
N ASP A 135 9.34 -19.79 -20.22
CA ASP A 135 10.80 -19.61 -20.31
C ASP A 135 11.18 -18.13 -20.46
N ALA A 136 10.79 -17.31 -19.49
CA ALA A 136 10.94 -15.87 -19.58
C ALA A 136 11.11 -15.15 -18.24
N GLY A 137 11.91 -14.08 -18.26
CA GLY A 137 12.03 -13.13 -17.18
C GLY A 137 10.76 -12.31 -17.02
N LEU A 138 10.14 -12.39 -15.83
CA LEU A 138 8.91 -11.69 -15.51
C LEU A 138 9.14 -10.24 -15.10
N GLY A 139 8.15 -9.40 -15.35
CA GLY A 139 7.99 -8.08 -14.75
C GLY A 139 6.79 -8.10 -13.82
N MET A 140 6.85 -7.45 -12.67
CA MET A 140 5.74 -7.50 -11.71
C MET A 140 5.76 -6.31 -10.75
N THR A 141 4.58 -5.91 -10.27
CA THR A 141 4.40 -4.89 -9.23
C THR A 141 3.85 -5.53 -7.97
N GLY A 142 4.63 -5.51 -6.90
CA GLY A 142 4.27 -6.02 -5.58
C GLY A 142 3.72 -4.93 -4.66
N VAL A 143 2.70 -5.27 -3.87
CA VAL A 143 2.08 -4.41 -2.85
C VAL A 143 1.89 -5.20 -1.55
N LEU A 144 2.49 -4.71 -0.46
CA LEU A 144 2.34 -5.27 0.87
C LEU A 144 1.06 -4.77 1.54
N HIS A 145 0.27 -5.71 2.04
CA HIS A 145 -0.81 -5.47 2.98
C HIS A 145 -0.49 -6.13 4.32
N THR A 146 -0.97 -5.56 5.42
CA THR A 146 -0.75 -6.09 6.78
C THR A 146 -2.05 -6.43 7.50
N HIS A 147 -3.20 -6.32 6.81
CA HIS A 147 -4.51 -6.44 7.44
C HIS A 147 -5.48 -7.30 6.63
N SER A 148 -6.39 -7.97 7.34
CA SER A 148 -7.60 -8.53 6.75
C SER A 148 -8.64 -7.43 6.50
N ARG A 149 -9.76 -7.77 5.83
CA ARG A 149 -10.91 -6.85 5.71
C ARG A 149 -11.52 -6.50 7.07
N ARG A 150 -11.41 -7.42 8.04
CA ARG A 150 -11.84 -7.26 9.44
C ARG A 150 -10.82 -6.50 10.31
N LEU A 151 -9.74 -5.98 9.69
CA LEU A 151 -8.61 -5.26 10.28
C LEU A 151 -7.64 -6.09 11.14
N ASP A 152 -7.79 -7.41 11.17
CA ASP A 152 -6.87 -8.28 11.89
C ASP A 152 -5.50 -8.29 11.21
N TYR A 153 -4.44 -8.43 12.00
CA TYR A 153 -3.08 -8.45 11.47
C TYR A 153 -2.84 -9.69 10.61
N HIS A 154 -2.57 -9.45 9.32
CA HIS A 154 -2.51 -10.46 8.28
C HIS A 154 -1.53 -10.01 7.17
N PRO A 155 -0.21 -10.11 7.37
CA PRO A 155 0.78 -9.78 6.36
C PRO A 155 0.66 -10.66 5.11
N HIS A 156 0.51 -10.02 3.95
CA HIS A 156 0.49 -10.67 2.65
C HIS A 156 0.95 -9.71 1.55
N ILE A 157 1.43 -10.24 0.43
CA ILE A 157 1.83 -9.44 -0.73
C ILE A 157 1.00 -9.84 -1.94
N HIS A 158 0.44 -8.84 -2.62
CA HIS A 158 -0.14 -9.01 -3.94
C HIS A 158 0.89 -8.60 -5.00
N PHE A 159 1.18 -9.49 -5.94
CA PHE A 159 1.90 -9.18 -7.17
C PHE A 159 0.92 -9.09 -8.32
N VAL A 160 1.00 -8.01 -9.10
CA VAL A 160 0.36 -7.87 -10.40
C VAL A 160 1.40 -8.23 -11.46
N VAL A 161 1.13 -9.28 -12.23
CA VAL A 161 2.07 -9.90 -13.17
C VAL A 161 1.45 -9.91 -14.56
N PRO A 162 2.10 -9.35 -15.61
CA PRO A 162 1.69 -9.51 -16.99
C PRO A 162 1.76 -10.98 -17.42
N GLY A 163 0.86 -11.40 -18.29
CA GLY A 163 0.75 -12.74 -18.88
C GLY A 163 1.77 -12.97 -19.98
N GLY A 164 3.04 -12.74 -19.66
CA GLY A 164 4.18 -12.92 -20.55
C GLY A 164 5.46 -12.38 -19.93
N GLY A 165 6.58 -12.59 -20.61
CA GLY A 165 7.87 -12.11 -20.16
C GLY A 165 8.90 -12.02 -21.27
N ILE A 166 10.12 -11.65 -20.90
CA ILE A 166 11.24 -11.49 -21.84
C ILE A 166 12.12 -12.73 -21.78
N ASN A 167 12.29 -13.43 -22.91
CA ASN A 167 13.36 -14.41 -23.04
C ASN A 167 14.62 -13.68 -23.51
N THR A 168 15.60 -13.51 -22.61
CA THR A 168 16.82 -12.74 -22.91
C THR A 168 17.74 -13.45 -23.89
N ARG A 169 17.76 -14.79 -23.89
CA ARG A 169 18.57 -15.59 -24.83
C ARG A 169 18.06 -15.46 -26.25
N ARG A 170 16.75 -15.57 -26.43
CA ARG A 170 16.07 -15.48 -27.74
C ARG A 170 15.71 -14.06 -28.16
N LYS A 171 15.92 -13.07 -27.28
CA LYS A 171 15.56 -11.65 -27.49
C LYS A 171 14.10 -11.46 -27.91
N GLU A 172 13.18 -12.26 -27.36
CA GLU A 172 11.77 -12.27 -27.75
C GLU A 172 10.84 -12.03 -26.55
N TRP A 173 9.64 -11.51 -26.85
CA TRP A 173 8.52 -11.53 -25.91
C TRP A 173 7.85 -12.90 -25.95
N ARG A 174 7.81 -13.57 -24.80
CA ARG A 174 7.10 -14.83 -24.60
C ARG A 174 5.71 -14.52 -24.05
N LYS A 175 4.68 -14.73 -24.86
CA LYS A 175 3.29 -14.63 -24.42
C LYS A 175 2.89 -15.91 -23.66
N LEU A 176 2.22 -15.75 -22.53
CA LEU A 176 1.61 -16.89 -21.84
C LEU A 176 0.47 -17.47 -22.69
N THR A 177 0.47 -18.78 -22.90
CA THR A 177 -0.63 -19.50 -23.53
C THR A 177 -1.62 -20.00 -22.47
N GLY A 178 -2.91 -19.64 -22.62
CA GLY A 178 -3.99 -20.05 -21.73
C GLY A 178 -4.34 -19.06 -20.60
N ASN A 179 -5.21 -19.51 -19.69
CA ASN A 179 -5.83 -18.68 -18.66
C ASN A 179 -5.17 -18.81 -17.27
N TYR A 180 -4.01 -19.46 -17.20
CA TYR A 180 -3.38 -19.85 -15.95
C TYR A 180 -1.89 -19.57 -15.96
N LEU A 181 -1.42 -18.76 -15.00
CA LEU A 181 -0.01 -18.41 -14.90
C LEU A 181 0.81 -19.56 -14.28
N PHE A 182 0.63 -19.85 -12.99
CA PHE A 182 1.37 -20.91 -12.28
C PHE A 182 0.51 -21.63 -11.24
N ASN A 183 0.94 -22.85 -10.88
CA ASN A 183 0.30 -23.63 -9.82
C ASN A 183 0.49 -23.01 -8.43
N GLY A 184 -0.61 -22.59 -7.80
CA GLY A 184 -0.59 -21.97 -6.46
C GLY A 184 -0.01 -22.85 -5.36
N LYS A 185 -0.25 -24.17 -5.40
CA LYS A 185 0.35 -25.13 -4.44
C LYS A 185 1.86 -25.24 -4.64
N ASN A 186 2.32 -25.30 -5.89
CA ASN A 186 3.75 -25.36 -6.20
C ASN A 186 4.46 -24.05 -5.82
N LEU A 187 3.84 -22.90 -6.11
CA LEU A 187 4.34 -21.60 -5.68
C LEU A 187 4.46 -21.54 -4.15
N ALA A 188 3.43 -22.00 -3.42
CA ALA A 188 3.44 -22.03 -1.96
C ALA A 188 4.55 -22.92 -1.39
N MET A 189 4.78 -24.09 -1.98
CA MET A 189 5.84 -25.01 -1.55
C MET A 189 7.23 -24.38 -1.66
N VAL A 190 7.56 -23.81 -2.83
CA VAL A 190 8.86 -23.17 -3.07
C VAL A 190 9.02 -21.90 -2.24
N PHE A 191 7.97 -21.07 -2.18
CA PHE A 191 7.97 -19.85 -1.37
C PHE A 191 8.17 -20.17 0.12
N ARG A 192 7.51 -21.19 0.65
CA ARG A 192 7.71 -21.67 2.02
C ARG A 192 9.17 -22.02 2.27
N ALA A 193 9.76 -22.85 1.42
CA ALA A 193 11.16 -23.25 1.57
C ALA A 193 12.11 -22.05 1.55
N LYS A 194 11.93 -21.12 0.60
CA LYS A 194 12.74 -19.90 0.49
C LYS A 194 12.59 -18.97 1.68
N LEU A 195 11.36 -18.70 2.13
CA LEU A 195 11.12 -17.80 3.26
C LEU A 195 11.65 -18.38 4.56
N LEU A 196 11.44 -19.67 4.81
CA LEU A 196 11.94 -20.30 6.03
C LEU A 196 13.46 -20.33 6.08
N ARG A 197 14.13 -20.68 4.96
CA ARG A 197 15.59 -20.59 4.87
C ARG A 197 16.08 -19.17 5.16
N ALA A 198 15.48 -18.18 4.49
CA ALA A 198 15.92 -16.79 4.63
C ALA A 198 15.63 -16.20 6.03
N LEU A 199 14.61 -16.69 6.74
CA LEU A 199 14.37 -16.33 8.14
C LEU A 199 15.38 -17.01 9.07
N ASP A 200 15.75 -18.26 8.78
CA ASP A 200 16.73 -19.03 9.56
C ASP A 200 18.14 -18.44 9.46
N GLU A 201 18.57 -18.06 8.25
CA GLU A 201 19.84 -17.36 7.98
C GLU A 201 19.95 -16.01 8.71
N GLN A 202 18.82 -15.41 9.08
CA GLN A 202 18.76 -14.17 9.86
C GLN A 202 18.65 -14.42 11.38
N GLY A 203 18.71 -15.69 11.82
CA GLY A 203 18.54 -16.08 13.22
C GLY A 203 17.15 -15.85 13.78
N LEU A 204 16.12 -15.70 12.93
CA LEU A 204 14.77 -15.32 13.34
C LEU A 204 13.87 -16.54 13.65
N LEU A 205 14.28 -17.75 13.29
CA LEU A 205 13.49 -18.96 13.54
C LEU A 205 14.01 -19.74 14.75
N SER A 206 13.30 -19.62 15.88
CA SER A 206 13.56 -20.51 17.02
C SER A 206 13.16 -21.96 16.71
N PRO A 207 13.81 -22.96 17.33
CA PRO A 207 13.41 -24.36 17.21
C PRO A 207 11.93 -24.59 17.52
N SER A 208 11.41 -23.95 18.57
CA SER A 208 9.99 -24.05 18.96
C SER A 208 9.02 -23.39 17.99
N LEU A 209 9.46 -22.40 17.20
CA LEU A 209 8.65 -21.85 16.13
C LEU A 209 8.62 -22.82 14.95
N LYS A 210 9.78 -23.40 14.57
CA LYS A 210 9.90 -24.34 13.43
C LYS A 210 8.93 -25.52 13.54
N THR A 211 8.76 -26.10 14.72
CA THR A 211 7.86 -27.25 14.96
C THR A 211 6.37 -26.92 14.82
N ARG A 212 5.98 -25.65 15.04
CA ARG A 212 4.57 -25.20 14.95
C ARG A 212 4.18 -24.70 13.57
N LEU A 213 5.11 -24.61 12.62
CA LEU A 213 4.82 -24.08 11.30
C LEU A 213 3.97 -25.06 10.48
N PRO A 214 2.93 -24.57 9.78
CA PRO A 214 2.14 -25.43 8.92
C PRO A 214 2.99 -25.95 7.76
N LYS A 215 2.74 -27.21 7.37
CA LYS A 215 3.33 -27.82 6.18
C LYS A 215 2.78 -27.20 4.90
N GLU A 216 1.46 -26.95 4.87
CA GLU A 216 0.77 -26.36 3.72
C GLU A 216 0.67 -24.84 3.85
N TRP A 217 1.13 -24.13 2.82
CA TRP A 217 1.03 -22.68 2.72
C TRP A 217 0.10 -22.32 1.56
N ILE A 218 -0.42 -21.10 1.57
CA ILE A 218 -1.38 -20.64 0.57
C ILE A 218 -0.74 -19.56 -0.29
N VAL A 219 -0.67 -19.83 -1.59
CA VAL A 219 -0.42 -18.82 -2.63
C VAL A 219 -1.57 -18.90 -3.62
N ASN A 220 -2.26 -17.78 -3.80
CA ASN A 220 -3.40 -17.70 -4.70
C ASN A 220 -2.98 -16.99 -5.99
N CYS A 221 -3.16 -17.63 -7.14
CA CYS A 221 -2.83 -17.08 -8.45
C CYS A 221 -4.10 -16.98 -9.30
N LYS A 222 -4.60 -15.75 -9.52
CA LYS A 222 -5.86 -15.51 -10.24
C LYS A 222 -5.65 -14.61 -11.45
N ARG A 223 -6.30 -14.92 -12.58
CA ARG A 223 -6.40 -14.01 -13.73
C ARG A 223 -7.26 -12.81 -13.33
N VAL A 224 -6.84 -11.60 -13.72
CA VAL A 224 -7.49 -10.33 -13.36
C VAL A 224 -7.72 -9.42 -14.57
N GLY A 225 -7.83 -10.00 -15.77
CA GLY A 225 -8.10 -9.27 -17.00
C GLY A 225 -6.90 -8.41 -17.42
N LYS A 226 -7.14 -7.15 -17.79
CA LYS A 226 -6.12 -6.24 -18.36
C LYS A 226 -5.23 -5.52 -17.33
N GLY A 227 -5.25 -5.94 -16.07
CA GLY A 227 -4.36 -5.44 -15.02
C GLY A 227 -4.77 -4.11 -14.38
N LEU A 228 -5.32 -3.15 -15.15
CA LEU A 228 -5.74 -1.85 -14.62
C LEU A 228 -6.72 -1.96 -13.44
N PRO A 229 -7.80 -2.79 -13.49
CA PRO A 229 -8.71 -2.93 -12.36
C PRO A 229 -8.01 -3.44 -11.08
N ALA A 230 -7.00 -4.31 -11.22
CA ALA A 230 -6.22 -4.81 -10.09
C ALA A 230 -5.31 -3.71 -9.50
N LEU A 231 -4.67 -2.90 -10.34
CA LEU A 231 -3.87 -1.76 -9.90
C LEU A 231 -4.74 -0.70 -9.20
N GLU A 232 -5.95 -0.43 -9.71
CA GLU A 232 -6.92 0.46 -9.09
C GLU A 232 -7.45 -0.10 -7.76
N TYR A 233 -7.64 -1.41 -7.68
CA TYR A 233 -7.97 -2.06 -6.42
C TYR A 233 -6.85 -1.85 -5.39
N LEU A 234 -5.59 -2.16 -5.75
CA LEU A 234 -4.45 -2.06 -4.84
C LEU A 234 -4.12 -0.60 -4.46
N SER A 235 -4.29 0.36 -5.38
CA SER A 235 -4.01 1.78 -5.11
C SER A 235 -4.84 2.32 -3.94
N ARG A 236 -6.09 1.86 -3.81
CA ARG A 236 -6.98 2.24 -2.70
C ARG A 236 -6.39 1.84 -1.34
N TYR A 237 -5.75 0.68 -1.23
CA TYR A 237 -5.16 0.19 0.02
C TYR A 237 -3.75 0.72 0.28
N LEU A 238 -3.05 1.16 -0.76
CA LEU A 238 -1.71 1.73 -0.61
C LEU A 238 -1.71 3.01 0.22
N TYR A 239 -2.67 3.92 0.02
CA TYR A 239 -2.61 5.22 0.69
C TYR A 239 -3.94 5.78 1.25
N ARG A 240 -5.11 5.14 1.07
CA ARG A 240 -6.35 5.60 1.72
C ARG A 240 -6.53 5.11 3.17
N GLY A 241 -5.48 4.52 3.75
CA GLY A 241 -5.53 3.89 5.07
C GLY A 241 -6.17 2.49 5.02
N VAL A 242 -6.27 1.83 6.17
CA VAL A 242 -6.82 0.47 6.28
C VAL A 242 -8.35 0.44 6.38
N ILE A 243 -8.97 1.59 6.65
CA ILE A 243 -10.43 1.74 6.76
C ILE A 243 -10.91 3.09 6.20
N SER A 244 -11.98 3.03 5.40
CA SER A 244 -12.68 4.21 4.87
C SER A 244 -13.49 4.91 5.98
N ASP A 245 -13.62 6.24 5.93
CA ASP A 245 -14.53 6.96 6.84
C ASP A 245 -15.98 6.49 6.70
N ASN A 246 -16.39 6.14 5.47
CA ASN A 246 -17.75 5.63 5.20
C ASN A 246 -18.02 4.27 5.88
N ASN A 247 -16.96 3.54 6.26
CA ASN A 247 -17.11 2.26 6.96
C ASN A 247 -17.14 2.44 8.48
N ILE A 248 -16.89 3.64 9.02
CA ILE A 248 -17.02 3.95 10.45
C ILE A 248 -18.45 4.42 10.68
N LEU A 249 -19.28 3.55 11.24
CA LEU A 249 -20.73 3.71 11.28
C LEU A 249 -21.20 4.51 12.50
N ALA A 250 -20.61 4.27 13.67
CA ALA A 250 -21.03 4.88 14.92
C ALA A 250 -19.91 4.95 15.96
N SER A 251 -19.99 5.95 16.85
CA SER A 251 -19.22 6.10 18.08
C SER A 251 -20.22 6.46 19.17
N LYS A 252 -20.58 5.51 20.04
CA LYS A 252 -21.58 5.69 21.11
C LYS A 252 -21.16 4.89 22.34
N ARG A 253 -21.39 5.45 23.54
CA ARG A 253 -21.11 4.77 24.83
C ARG A 253 -19.68 4.19 24.90
N GLY A 254 -18.70 4.96 24.44
CA GLY A 254 -17.28 4.57 24.43
C GLY A 254 -16.88 3.49 23.42
N LYS A 255 -17.80 3.06 22.53
CA LYS A 255 -17.56 2.01 21.54
C LYS A 255 -17.69 2.54 20.12
N VAL A 256 -16.84 2.04 19.23
CA VAL A 256 -16.85 2.32 17.78
C VAL A 256 -17.37 1.10 17.03
N THR A 257 -18.32 1.32 16.13
CA THR A 257 -18.86 0.31 15.22
C THR A 257 -18.40 0.60 13.79
N PHE A 258 -17.86 -0.40 13.11
CA PHE A 258 -17.47 -0.30 11.71
C PHE A 258 -17.94 -1.49 10.87
N SER A 259 -18.13 -1.28 9.57
CA SER A 259 -18.50 -2.34 8.63
C SER A 259 -17.30 -2.88 7.86
N TYR A 260 -17.32 -4.18 7.59
CA TYR A 260 -16.37 -4.84 6.69
C TYR A 260 -17.10 -5.88 5.82
N LEU A 261 -16.47 -6.25 4.69
CA LEU A 261 -16.94 -7.35 3.86
C LEU A 261 -16.29 -8.64 4.35
N ASN A 262 -17.08 -9.59 4.84
CA ASN A 262 -16.61 -10.91 5.20
C ASN A 262 -16.21 -11.67 3.92
N SER A 263 -15.01 -12.25 3.91
CA SER A 263 -14.45 -12.89 2.71
C SER A 263 -14.95 -14.32 2.52
N GLU A 264 -15.46 -14.95 3.58
CA GLU A 264 -16.02 -16.30 3.56
C GLU A 264 -17.49 -16.25 3.15
N THR A 265 -18.27 -15.36 3.78
CA THR A 265 -19.73 -15.26 3.53
C THR A 265 -20.08 -14.31 2.38
N GLY A 266 -19.15 -13.43 1.97
CA GLY A 266 -19.41 -12.39 0.98
C GLY A 266 -20.35 -11.27 1.45
N LYS A 267 -20.77 -11.28 2.73
CA LYS A 267 -21.74 -10.33 3.28
C LYS A 267 -21.05 -9.17 4.00
N LYS A 268 -21.72 -8.02 4.02
CA LYS A 268 -21.30 -6.89 4.87
C LYS A 268 -21.68 -7.18 6.31
N GLU A 269 -20.67 -7.20 7.18
CA GLU A 269 -20.82 -7.44 8.61
C GLU A 269 -20.35 -6.21 9.39
N LYS A 270 -20.72 -6.14 10.68
CA LYS A 270 -20.35 -5.06 11.59
C LYS A 270 -19.46 -5.61 12.71
N ARG A 271 -18.49 -4.82 13.13
CA ARG A 271 -17.65 -5.09 14.32
C ARG A 271 -17.72 -3.89 15.25
N THR A 272 -17.94 -4.15 16.54
CA THR A 272 -18.04 -3.12 17.58
C THR A 272 -17.03 -3.40 18.68
N LEU A 273 -16.26 -2.38 19.06
CA LEU A 273 -15.18 -2.47 20.04
C LEU A 273 -15.07 -1.17 20.87
N PRO A 274 -14.43 -1.17 22.04
CA PRO A 274 -13.97 0.05 22.68
C PRO A 274 -13.18 0.94 21.70
N GLY A 275 -13.30 2.26 21.84
CA GLY A 275 -12.69 3.21 20.90
C GLY A 275 -11.17 3.09 20.79
N GLU A 276 -10.49 2.86 21.92
CA GLU A 276 -9.05 2.60 21.98
C GLU A 276 -8.64 1.31 21.27
N ASP A 277 -9.46 0.25 21.35
CA ASP A 277 -9.19 -1.03 20.68
C ASP A 277 -9.41 -0.92 19.17
N PHE A 278 -10.39 -0.09 18.77
CA PHE A 278 -10.55 0.28 17.36
C PHE A 278 -9.34 1.05 16.84
N LEU A 279 -8.82 2.03 17.60
CA LEU A 279 -7.60 2.76 17.23
C LEU A 279 -6.40 1.82 17.11
N TRP A 280 -6.26 0.85 18.02
CA TRP A 280 -5.24 -0.18 17.91
C TRP A 280 -5.38 -1.01 16.63
N LEU A 281 -6.58 -1.48 16.29
CA LEU A 281 -6.81 -2.23 15.04
C LEU A 281 -6.40 -1.42 13.80
N VAL A 282 -6.56 -0.11 13.81
CA VAL A 282 -6.18 0.77 12.69
C VAL A 282 -4.67 1.04 12.68
N LEU A 283 -4.10 1.41 13.82
CA LEU A 283 -2.71 1.85 13.95
C LEU A 283 -1.71 0.71 13.95
N LYS A 284 -2.12 -0.52 14.25
CA LYS A 284 -1.31 -1.74 14.12
C LYS A 284 -0.73 -1.93 12.71
N HIS A 285 -1.28 -1.25 11.70
CA HIS A 285 -0.84 -1.33 10.31
C HIS A 285 0.07 -0.18 9.87
N VAL A 286 0.54 0.63 10.82
CA VAL A 286 1.59 1.61 10.56
C VAL A 286 2.88 0.88 10.22
N LEU A 287 3.45 1.19 9.06
CA LEU A 287 4.65 0.51 8.58
C LEU A 287 5.92 1.16 9.14
N PRO A 288 7.01 0.40 9.32
CA PRO A 288 8.31 0.96 9.69
C PRO A 288 8.72 2.12 8.79
N ARG A 289 9.37 3.13 9.38
CA ARG A 289 9.87 4.31 8.65
C ARG A 289 10.75 3.87 7.47
N ARG A 290 10.62 4.50 6.30
CA ARG A 290 11.35 4.17 5.06
C ARG A 290 11.03 2.80 4.44
N LEU A 291 10.11 2.00 4.99
CA LEU A 291 9.68 0.77 4.34
C LEU A 291 8.79 1.08 3.13
N ARG A 292 9.25 0.67 1.94
CA ARG A 292 8.51 0.81 0.67
C ARG A 292 7.39 -0.23 0.65
N ARG A 293 6.14 0.24 0.62
CA ARG A 293 4.92 -0.61 0.62
C ARG A 293 4.63 -1.22 -0.76
N SER A 294 5.06 -0.55 -1.82
CA SER A 294 4.98 -1.04 -3.20
C SER A 294 6.38 -1.11 -3.79
N ARG A 295 6.65 -2.15 -4.59
CA ARG A 295 7.93 -2.40 -5.24
C ARG A 295 7.68 -2.98 -6.63
N ASP A 296 8.41 -2.50 -7.63
CA ASP A 296 8.40 -3.08 -8.97
C ASP A 296 9.59 -4.01 -9.15
N TYR A 297 9.47 -5.02 -10.02
CA TYR A 297 10.50 -6.03 -10.24
C TYR A 297 10.60 -6.38 -11.73
N GLY A 298 11.76 -6.94 -12.10
CA GLY A 298 12.04 -7.37 -13.47
C GLY A 298 11.94 -6.22 -14.46
N PHE A 299 11.36 -6.46 -15.63
CA PHE A 299 11.24 -5.41 -16.65
C PHE A 299 10.27 -4.27 -16.27
N LEU A 300 9.51 -4.38 -15.16
CA LEU A 300 8.71 -3.26 -14.63
C LEU A 300 9.49 -2.36 -13.65
N HIS A 301 10.71 -2.77 -13.23
CA HIS A 301 11.55 -2.02 -12.30
C HIS A 301 12.00 -0.67 -12.89
N SER A 302 12.24 0.33 -12.05
CA SER A 302 12.64 1.69 -12.49
C SER A 302 13.96 1.73 -13.26
N ASN A 303 14.85 0.76 -13.04
CA ASN A 303 16.13 0.66 -13.76
C ASN A 303 15.99 -0.09 -15.09
N ALA A 304 14.84 -0.71 -15.35
CA ALA A 304 14.57 -1.49 -16.56
C ALA A 304 13.75 -0.70 -17.59
N LYS A 305 13.73 0.64 -17.52
CA LYS A 305 12.97 1.51 -18.44
C LYS A 305 13.22 1.18 -19.91
N LYS A 306 14.48 0.99 -20.31
CA LYS A 306 14.85 0.61 -21.68
C LYS A 306 14.21 -0.72 -22.09
N GLN A 307 14.26 -1.73 -21.22
CA GLN A 307 13.64 -3.03 -21.49
C GLN A 307 12.11 -2.92 -21.58
N LEU A 308 11.48 -2.15 -20.70
CA LEU A 308 10.03 -1.91 -20.77
C LEU A 308 9.65 -1.21 -22.07
N SER A 309 10.37 -0.17 -22.48
CA SER A 309 10.12 0.54 -23.73
C SER A 309 10.27 -0.37 -24.95
N LEU A 310 11.25 -1.28 -24.96
CA LEU A 310 11.40 -2.29 -26.01
C LEU A 310 10.22 -3.27 -26.03
N VAL A 311 9.78 -3.75 -24.87
CA VAL A 311 8.58 -4.60 -24.79
C VAL A 311 7.34 -3.86 -25.27
N GLN A 312 7.18 -2.60 -24.90
CA GLN A 312 6.08 -1.75 -25.35
C GLN A 312 6.10 -1.55 -26.86
N LEU A 313 7.28 -1.34 -27.46
CA LEU A 313 7.44 -1.25 -28.91
C LEU A 313 7.04 -2.57 -29.60
N VAL A 314 7.59 -3.71 -29.16
CA VAL A 314 7.30 -5.04 -29.72
C VAL A 314 5.81 -5.39 -29.61
N LEU A 315 5.13 -4.91 -28.57
CA LEU A 315 3.70 -5.12 -28.34
C LEU A 315 2.82 -4.01 -28.92
N ASN A 316 3.38 -3.09 -29.73
CA ASN A 316 2.67 -1.97 -30.36
C ASN A 316 1.85 -1.14 -29.36
N VAL A 317 2.43 -0.87 -28.18
CA VAL A 317 1.77 -0.10 -27.12
C VAL A 317 1.86 1.39 -27.43
N MET A 318 0.71 2.03 -27.56
CA MET A 318 0.64 3.48 -27.60
C MET A 318 0.83 4.07 -26.19
N VAL A 319 2.08 4.42 -25.86
CA VAL A 319 2.42 5.06 -24.58
C VAL A 319 2.01 6.53 -24.63
N LYS A 320 0.92 6.87 -23.94
CA LYS A 320 0.44 8.26 -23.85
C LYS A 320 1.36 9.08 -22.95
N ALA A 321 1.57 10.35 -23.29
CA ALA A 321 2.25 11.29 -22.41
C ALA A 321 1.58 11.31 -21.02
N VAL A 322 2.40 11.48 -19.98
CA VAL A 322 1.91 11.57 -18.60
C VAL A 322 1.28 12.94 -18.41
N GLU A 323 -0.06 13.00 -18.42
CA GLU A 323 -0.77 14.23 -18.06
C GLU A 323 -0.51 14.57 -16.59
N PRO A 324 -0.08 15.78 -16.23
CA PRO A 324 0.15 16.11 -14.84
C PRO A 324 -1.14 15.97 -14.02
N VAL A 325 -1.05 15.34 -12.83
CA VAL A 325 -2.20 15.26 -11.92
C VAL A 325 -2.58 16.68 -11.49
N ILE A 326 -3.69 17.19 -12.03
CA ILE A 326 -4.18 18.52 -11.72
C ILE A 326 -4.63 18.55 -10.26
N ARG A 327 -3.97 19.38 -9.45
CA ARG A 327 -4.37 19.60 -8.06
C ARG A 327 -5.59 20.52 -8.03
N PRO A 328 -6.61 20.25 -7.20
CA PRO A 328 -7.71 21.16 -7.01
C PRO A 328 -7.18 22.55 -6.62
N LYS A 329 -7.59 23.57 -7.35
CA LYS A 329 -7.28 24.95 -7.00
C LYS A 329 -8.15 25.36 -5.81
N PHE A 330 -7.63 26.25 -4.97
CA PHE A 330 -8.47 26.90 -3.97
C PHE A 330 -9.38 27.90 -4.68
N THR A 331 -10.67 27.89 -4.34
CA THR A 331 -11.67 28.79 -4.93
C THR A 331 -12.08 29.87 -3.93
N CYS A 332 -12.22 31.10 -4.43
CA CYS A 332 -12.67 32.25 -3.66
C CYS A 332 -14.16 32.10 -3.35
N ARG A 333 -14.53 32.27 -2.08
CA ARG A 333 -15.94 32.24 -1.66
C ARG A 333 -16.75 33.43 -2.15
N HIS A 334 -16.08 34.53 -2.49
CA HIS A 334 -16.73 35.76 -2.95
C HIS A 334 -17.02 35.73 -4.46
N CYS A 335 -16.03 35.46 -5.31
CA CYS A 335 -16.19 35.52 -6.76
C CYS A 335 -15.98 34.18 -7.49
N GLY A 336 -15.72 33.07 -6.78
CA GLY A 336 -15.48 31.75 -7.38
C GLY A 336 -14.09 31.55 -7.98
N GLU A 337 -13.33 32.62 -8.19
CA GLU A 337 -12.01 32.57 -8.84
C GLU A 337 -10.91 31.87 -8.04
N SER A 338 -9.84 31.50 -8.73
CA SER A 338 -8.72 30.78 -8.11
C SER A 338 -7.95 31.66 -7.11
N MET A 339 -7.59 31.07 -5.97
CA MET A 339 -6.76 31.69 -4.93
C MET A 339 -5.36 31.08 -4.88
N LYS A 340 -4.37 31.90 -4.53
CA LYS A 340 -2.96 31.50 -4.38
C LYS A 340 -2.39 32.03 -3.08
N PRO A 341 -1.33 31.42 -2.51
CA PRO A 341 -0.63 32.02 -1.38
C PRO A 341 -0.08 33.40 -1.78
N PRO A 342 -0.31 34.47 -0.99
CA PRO A 342 0.13 35.82 -1.33
C PRO A 342 1.66 35.98 -1.32
N PHE A 343 2.36 35.09 -0.61
CA PHE A 343 3.82 35.00 -0.59
C PHE A 343 4.25 33.52 -0.57
N THR A 344 5.36 33.17 -1.23
CA THR A 344 5.92 31.81 -1.25
C THR A 344 6.50 31.35 0.10
N THR A 345 6.42 32.18 1.14
CA THR A 345 6.93 31.91 2.49
C THR A 345 5.81 31.34 3.37
N PRO A 346 5.87 30.06 3.77
CA PRO A 346 4.91 29.51 4.72
C PRO A 346 5.06 30.21 6.07
N ILE A 347 3.96 30.56 6.74
CA ILE A 347 3.96 30.89 8.18
C ILE A 347 4.31 29.58 8.89
N ARG A 348 5.58 29.44 9.29
CA ARG A 348 6.14 28.20 9.83
C ARG A 348 6.07 28.19 11.34
N ASN A 349 5.22 27.34 11.90
CA ASN A 349 5.45 26.83 13.25
C ASN A 349 6.60 25.79 13.17
N THR A 350 7.58 25.92 14.05
CA THR A 350 8.92 25.28 14.02
C THR A 350 8.96 23.75 14.10
N TRP A 351 7.83 23.06 14.09
CA TRP A 351 7.73 21.61 14.30
C TRP A 351 7.68 20.75 13.02
N THR A 352 7.48 21.36 11.85
CA THR A 352 7.27 20.61 10.60
C THR A 352 8.34 20.91 9.55
N ARG A 353 9.58 20.47 9.79
CA ARG A 353 10.57 20.32 8.70
C ARG A 353 11.26 18.96 8.79
N LYS A 354 10.92 18.08 7.85
CA LYS A 354 11.87 17.48 6.87
C LYS A 354 11.17 16.39 6.05
N LYS A 355 11.16 16.60 4.72
CA LYS A 355 10.94 15.64 3.61
C LYS A 355 9.52 15.38 3.12
N CYS A 356 8.87 16.43 2.60
CA CYS A 356 8.19 16.33 1.31
C CYS A 356 9.08 17.06 0.30
N LEU A 357 9.99 16.34 -0.36
CA LEU A 357 10.67 16.71 -1.61
C LEU A 357 11.70 15.60 -1.90
N LYS A 358 11.56 15.00 -3.10
CA LYS A 358 12.44 14.04 -3.77
C LYS A 358 12.55 12.63 -3.18
N PHE A 359 11.73 11.72 -3.73
CA PHE A 359 12.12 10.33 -3.93
C PHE A 359 12.85 10.27 -5.27
N GLU A 360 14.18 10.18 -5.22
CA GLU A 360 14.98 9.45 -6.21
C GLU A 360 15.24 8.03 -5.65
#